data_AF-A0A3S1F8Y2-F1
#
_entry.id   AF-A0A3S1F8Y2-F1
#
_cell.length_a   1.000
_cell.length_b   1.000
_cell.length_c   1.000
_cell.angle_alpha   90.00
_cell.angle_beta   90.00
_cell.angle_gamma   90.00
#
_symmetry.space_group_name_H-M   'P 1'
#
loop_
_entity.id
_entity.type
_entity.pdbx_description
1 polymer ?
#
loop_
_entity_poly.entity_id
_entity_poly.type
_entity_poly.pdbx_seq_one_letter_code
_entity_poly.pdbx_strand_id
1 'polypeptide(L)' 'QKFANLDGVIVVGDSVYATAYMAGTLYRYKAGGKPEAVATFKPGSADIGTDGKSTIYVPQMNEGEVAALSLD' A
#
# COMPACT_ATOMS: atom_id res chain seq x y z
N GLN A 1 -1.75 13.05 -8.39
CA GLN A 1 -2.66 13.16 -7.24
C GLN A 1 -1.84 13.36 -5.97
N LYS A 2 -2.31 14.17 -5.01
CA LYS A 2 -1.61 14.33 -3.72
C LYS A 2 -2.05 13.24 -2.74
N PHE A 3 -1.09 12.52 -2.19
CA PHE A 3 -1.26 11.51 -1.14
C PHE A 3 -0.66 12.03 0.18
N ALA A 4 -0.51 11.15 1.17
CA ALA A 4 0.16 11.42 2.45
C ALA A 4 1.70 11.25 2.32
N ASN A 5 2.38 10.94 3.43
CA ASN A 5 3.82 10.64 3.48
C ASN A 5 4.09 9.25 2.89
N LEU A 6 4.18 9.18 1.56
CA LEU A 6 4.34 7.93 0.82
C LEU A 6 5.74 7.33 0.96
N ASP A 7 5.82 6.01 0.83
CA ASP A 7 7.08 5.27 0.71
C ASP A 7 7.08 4.40 -0.56
N GLY A 8 6.43 3.23 -0.51
CA GLY A 8 6.37 2.28 -1.62
C GLY A 8 5.22 2.53 -2.60
N VAL A 9 5.42 2.12 -3.86
CA VAL A 9 4.38 2.12 -4.90
C VAL A 9 4.46 0.90 -5.81
N ILE A 10 3.32 0.28 -6.09
CA ILE A 10 3.17 -0.76 -7.12
C ILE A 10 1.95 -0.50 -8.00
N VAL A 11 1.92 -1.17 -9.16
CA VAL A 11 0.76 -1.19 -10.06
C VAL A 11 0.21 -2.61 -10.10
N VAL A 12 -1.10 -2.75 -9.89
CA VAL A 12 -1.83 -4.01 -10.05
C VAL A 12 -3.05 -3.74 -10.94
N GLY A 13 -3.08 -4.36 -12.11
CA GLY A 13 -4.11 -4.09 -13.13
C GLY A 13 -4.12 -2.63 -13.56
N ASP A 14 -5.26 -1.95 -13.41
CA ASP A 14 -5.47 -0.53 -13.73
C ASP A 14 -5.24 0.41 -12.54
N SER A 15 -4.80 -0.13 -11.40
CA SER A 15 -4.75 0.54 -10.11
C SER A 15 -3.31 0.71 -9.61
N VAL A 16 -3.03 1.89 -9.05
CA VAL A 16 -1.81 2.17 -8.31
C VAL A 16 -2.08 1.95 -6.83
N TYR A 17 -1.18 1.24 -6.16
CA TYR A 17 -1.21 1.07 -4.71
C TYR A 17 0.01 1.76 -4.11
N ALA A 18 -0.18 2.52 -3.04
CA ALA A 18 0.89 3.24 -2.38
C ALA A 18 0.74 3.22 -0.86
N THR A 19 1.83 2.91 -0.15
CA THR A 19 1.88 2.92 1.30
C THR A 19 2.19 4.32 1.81
N ALA A 20 1.59 4.69 2.95
CA ALA A 20 1.88 5.92 3.66
C ALA A 20 2.52 5.62 5.01
N TYR A 21 3.86 5.64 5.06
CA TYR A 21 4.70 5.20 6.17
C TYR A 21 4.21 5.70 7.55
N MET A 22 4.06 7.01 7.71
CA MET A 22 3.69 7.60 9.01
C MET A 22 2.24 7.26 9.41
N ALA A 23 1.36 7.05 8.45
CA ALA A 23 -0.06 6.81 8.68
C ALA A 23 -0.41 5.31 8.75
N GLY A 24 0.51 4.42 8.36
CA GLY A 24 0.22 3.00 8.19
C GLY A 24 -0.79 2.70 7.08
N THR A 25 -1.14 3.65 6.23
CA THR A 25 -2.28 3.50 5.31
C THR A 25 -1.82 2.96 3.96
N LEU A 26 -2.52 1.95 3.43
CA LEU A 26 -2.42 1.58 2.02
C LEU A 26 -3.52 2.28 1.23
N TYR A 27 -3.10 3.09 0.26
CA TYR A 27 -4.01 3.73 -0.68
C TYR A 27 -4.07 2.96 -1.99
N ARG A 28 -5.27 2.91 -2.59
CA ARG A 28 -5.52 2.57 -3.99
C ARG A 28 -5.88 3.83 -4.76
N TYR A 29 -5.39 3.94 -5.99
CA TYR A 29 -5.72 5.03 -6.89
C TYR A 29 -5.96 4.51 -8.30
N LYS A 30 -7.07 4.94 -8.91
CA LYS A 30 -7.35 4.80 -10.34
C LYS A 30 -7.28 6.15 -11.02
N ALA A 31 -6.80 6.18 -12.27
CA ALA A 31 -6.68 7.41 -13.04
C ALA A 31 -8.03 8.16 -13.10
N GLY A 32 -8.00 9.47 -12.86
CA GLY A 32 -9.20 10.31 -12.80
C GLY A 32 -10.01 10.24 -11.50
N GLY A 33 -9.71 9.29 -10.61
CA GLY A 33 -10.33 9.16 -9.29
C GLY A 33 -9.60 9.94 -8.19
N LYS A 34 -10.03 9.72 -6.94
CA LYS A 34 -9.30 10.14 -5.73
C LYS A 34 -8.63 8.91 -5.10
N PRO A 35 -7.56 9.08 -4.30
CA PRO A 35 -6.99 7.98 -3.52
C PRO A 35 -8.01 7.46 -2.51
N GLU A 36 -8.10 6.15 -2.37
CA GLU A 36 -8.98 5.45 -1.45
C GLU A 36 -8.13 4.66 -0.47
N ALA A 37 -8.39 4.77 0.83
CA ALA A 37 -7.75 3.90 1.81
C ALA A 37 -8.36 2.50 1.71
N VAL A 38 -7.54 1.49 1.44
CA VAL A 38 -7.99 0.10 1.26
C VAL A 38 -7.51 -0.83 2.37
N ALA A 39 -6.47 -0.43 3.12
CA ALA A 39 -6.06 -1.09 4.35
C ALA A 39 -5.36 -0.10 5.29
N THR A 40 -5.37 -0.45 6.58
CA THR A 40 -4.63 0.28 7.61
C THR A 40 -3.76 -0.70 8.39
N PHE A 41 -2.47 -0.41 8.43
CA PHE A 41 -1.44 -1.06 9.21
C PHE A 41 -0.99 -0.14 10.36
N LYS A 42 0.08 -0.53 11.06
CA LYS A 42 0.73 0.33 12.05
C LYS A 42 1.62 1.37 11.34
N PRO A 43 1.95 2.50 12.00
CA PRO A 43 3.01 3.38 11.52
C PRO A 43 4.29 2.60 11.30
N GLY A 44 4.96 2.82 10.16
CA GLY A 44 6.09 2.00 9.73
C GLY A 44 5.80 1.09 8.53
N SER A 45 4.62 1.23 7.89
CA SER A 45 4.32 0.56 6.62
C SER A 45 5.23 1.10 5.52
N ALA A 46 6.30 0.37 5.20
CA ALA A 46 7.37 0.85 4.35
C ALA A 46 7.06 0.56 2.87
N ASP A 47 8.05 0.10 2.11
CA ASP A 47 7.92 -0.29 0.72
C ASP A 47 6.79 -1.33 0.50
N ILE A 48 6.53 -1.70 -0.75
CA ILE A 48 5.42 -2.59 -1.11
C ILE A 48 5.78 -3.47 -2.30
N GLY A 49 5.35 -4.73 -2.21
CA GLY A 49 5.51 -5.71 -3.29
C GLY A 49 4.22 -6.49 -3.54
N THR A 50 4.20 -7.29 -4.61
CA THR A 50 3.08 -8.19 -4.91
C THR A 50 3.61 -9.51 -5.47
N ASP A 51 2.86 -10.59 -5.26
CA ASP A 51 3.08 -11.88 -5.93
C ASP A 51 2.70 -11.87 -7.42
N GLY A 52 2.16 -10.75 -7.92
CA GLY A 52 1.68 -10.60 -9.30
C GLY A 52 0.35 -11.31 -9.57
N LYS A 53 -0.30 -11.83 -8.53
CA LYS A 53 -1.59 -12.52 -8.62
C LYS A 53 -2.64 -11.77 -7.79
N SER A 54 -2.69 -12.04 -6.49
CA SER A 54 -3.74 -11.55 -5.61
C SER A 54 -3.21 -11.21 -4.23
N THR A 55 -1.90 -11.12 -4.02
CA THR A 55 -1.34 -10.76 -2.70
C THR A 55 -0.43 -9.55 -2.81
N ILE A 56 -0.65 -8.60 -1.92
CA ILE A 56 0.25 -7.49 -1.64
C ILE A 56 1.02 -7.79 -0.35
N TYR A 57 2.32 -7.53 -0.36
CA TYR A 57 3.18 -7.62 0.81
C TYR A 57 3.66 -6.23 1.21
N VAL A 58 3.54 -5.91 2.51
CA VAL A 58 3.97 -4.63 3.07
C VAL A 58 4.86 -4.90 4.28
N PRO A 59 6.17 -4.65 4.19
CA PRO A 59 7.05 -4.64 5.36
C PRO A 59 6.58 -3.62 6.40
N GLN A 60 6.48 -4.09 7.64
CA GLN A 60 6.19 -3.28 8.83
C GLN A 60 7.51 -3.08 9.56
N MET A 61 8.24 -2.01 9.21
CA MET A 61 9.64 -1.83 9.61
C MET A 61 9.82 -1.70 11.12
N ASN A 62 8.85 -1.11 11.81
CA ASN A 62 8.92 -0.91 13.26
C ASN A 62 8.72 -2.23 14.02
N GLU A 63 7.98 -3.16 13.42
CA GLU A 63 7.66 -4.47 13.97
C GLU A 63 8.65 -5.55 13.53
N GLY A 64 9.36 -5.35 12.42
CA GLY A 64 10.21 -6.39 11.83
C GLY A 64 9.42 -7.52 11.16
N GLU A 65 8.22 -7.21 10.66
CA GLU A 65 7.27 -8.17 10.09
C GLU A 65 6.92 -7.84 8.63
N VAL A 66 6.29 -8.78 7.93
CA VAL A 66 5.69 -8.54 6.61
C VAL A 66 4.21 -8.85 6.69
N ALA A 67 3.38 -7.84 6.46
CA ALA A 67 1.94 -8.03 6.32
C ALA A 67 1.63 -8.53 4.91
N ALA A 68 0.70 -9.49 4.80
CA ALA A 68 0.15 -9.96 3.53
C ALA A 68 -1.32 -9.58 3.44
N LEU A 69 -1.71 -8.91 2.35
CA LEU A 69 -3.07 -8.50 2.06
C LEU A 69 -3.54 -9.18 0.77
N SER A 70 -4.65 -9.93 0.86
CA SER A 70 -5.31 -10.48 -0.32
C SER A 70 -6.07 -9.37 -1.06
N LEU A 71 -5.98 -9.38 -2.38
CA LEU A 71 -6.81 -8.60 -3.29
C LEU A 71 -7.96 -9.50 -3.74
N ASP A 72 -9.17 -9.16 -3.33
CA ASP A 72 -10.41 -9.84 -3.73
C ASP A 72 -10.82 -9.50 -5.18
#